data_AF-A0A924VYT5-F1
#
_entry.id   AF-A0A924VYT5-F1
#
_cell.length_a   1.000
_cell.length_b   1.000
_cell.length_c   1.000
_cell.angle_alpha   90.00
_cell.angle_beta   90.00
_cell.angle_gamma   90.00
#
_symmetry.space_group_name_H-M   'P 1'
#
loop_
_entity.id
_entity.type
_entity.pdbx_description
1 polymer ?
#
loop_
_entity_poly.entity_id
_entity_poly.type
_entity_poly.pdbx_seq_one_letter_code
_entity_poly.pdbx_strand_id
1 'polypeptide(L)'
;MKEQRLNGLSDGIFAIVMTLLAIELKVPILEVQNPTSLQLLAALAHTLPIFISFVLSFALLFTYWRSHHFLTSVYAKTLSVGLANYNAIFFLFITTIPFSAHFLGLYSHNPISIFIYGSNVIAIGVVLLLMRLHIERSPKIDTLALPLNEWRSGYIRILVPILSAIIAIVVSFVNTDLSLILFIFAILFNLIPTSSNVIYFALDLLFVDKNEVMVNSNYNPNYHLDLKERITKKKQAIHHTFKKDMLASFKKAKQQQINENQ
;
A
#
# COMPACT_ATOMS: atom_id res chain seq x y z
N MET A 1 1.54 -29.33 -2.94
CA MET A 1 0.33 -28.62 -3.42
C MET A 1 0.72 -27.87 -4.69
N LYS A 2 -0.09 -27.92 -5.75
CA LYS A 2 0.22 -27.17 -6.98
C LYS A 2 -0.09 -25.68 -6.75
N GLU A 3 0.84 -24.80 -7.07
CA GLU A 3 0.73 -23.34 -6.92
C GLU A 3 -0.59 -22.80 -7.51
N GLN A 4 -0.94 -23.25 -8.71
CA GLN A 4 -2.18 -22.90 -9.40
C GLN A 4 -3.46 -23.17 -8.59
N ARG A 5 -3.48 -24.22 -7.74
CA ARG A 5 -4.64 -24.51 -6.89
C ARG A 5 -4.77 -23.53 -5.74
N LEU A 6 -3.66 -23.10 -5.16
CA LEU A 6 -3.67 -22.11 -4.08
C LEU A 6 -4.07 -20.73 -4.62
N ASN A 7 -3.53 -20.35 -5.78
CA ASN A 7 -3.87 -19.08 -6.42
C ASN A 7 -5.36 -19.03 -6.80
N GLY A 8 -5.89 -20.11 -7.40
CA GLY A 8 -7.32 -20.19 -7.71
C GLY A 8 -8.22 -20.15 -6.46
N LEU A 9 -7.79 -20.74 -5.33
CA LEU A 9 -8.50 -20.62 -4.06
C LEU A 9 -8.48 -19.18 -3.54
N SER A 10 -7.32 -18.51 -3.59
CA SER A 10 -7.17 -17.11 -3.19
C SER A 10 -8.10 -16.21 -3.98
N ASP A 11 -8.08 -16.31 -5.31
CA ASP A 11 -8.91 -15.50 -6.20
C ASP A 11 -10.41 -15.72 -5.92
N GLY A 12 -10.82 -16.98 -5.70
CA GLY A 12 -12.19 -17.30 -5.32
C GLY A 12 -12.62 -16.68 -3.98
N ILE A 13 -11.75 -16.73 -2.96
CA ILE A 13 -12.03 -16.13 -1.65
C ILE A 13 -12.14 -14.61 -1.77
N PHE A 14 -11.17 -13.95 -2.43
CA PHE A 14 -11.22 -12.50 -2.61
C PHE A 14 -12.46 -12.06 -3.40
N ALA A 15 -12.84 -12.78 -4.45
CA ALA A 15 -14.05 -12.49 -5.21
C ALA A 15 -15.31 -12.55 -4.31
N ILE A 16 -15.49 -13.63 -3.55
CA ILE A 16 -16.64 -13.78 -2.64
C ILE A 16 -16.66 -12.67 -1.59
N VAL A 17 -15.51 -12.39 -0.96
CA VAL A 17 -15.42 -11.37 0.10
C VAL A 17 -15.71 -9.96 -0.44
N MET A 18 -15.20 -9.63 -1.63
CA MET A 18 -15.51 -8.36 -2.29
C MET A 18 -16.99 -8.25 -2.68
N THR A 19 -17.64 -9.36 -3.07
CA THR A 19 -19.09 -9.34 -3.33
C THR A 19 -19.91 -9.23 -2.05
N LEU A 20 -19.49 -9.85 -0.95
CA LEU A 20 -20.17 -9.72 0.34
C LEU A 20 -20.16 -8.27 0.84
N LEU A 21 -19.06 -7.54 0.63
CA LEU A 21 -19.03 -6.10 0.89
C LEU A 21 -20.11 -5.34 0.12
N ALA A 22 -20.33 -5.66 -1.15
CA ALA A 22 -21.34 -5.00 -1.98
C ALA A 22 -22.77 -5.36 -1.55
N ILE A 23 -22.99 -6.58 -1.06
CA ILE A 23 -24.30 -7.02 -0.55
C ILE A 23 -24.72 -6.25 0.71
N GLU A 24 -23.75 -5.83 1.54
CA GLU A 24 -24.03 -5.03 2.74
C GLU A 24 -24.40 -3.56 2.43
N LEU A 25 -24.30 -3.12 1.18
CA LEU A 25 -24.75 -1.80 0.75
C LEU A 25 -26.28 -1.79 0.58
N LYS A 26 -26.99 -1.51 1.66
CA LYS A 26 -28.46 -1.48 1.69
C LYS A 26 -28.99 -0.11 1.27
N VAL A 27 -30.06 -0.12 0.48
CA VAL A 27 -30.81 1.10 0.15
C VAL A 27 -31.56 1.57 1.40
N PRO A 28 -31.56 2.88 1.73
CA PRO A 28 -32.29 3.39 2.88
C PRO A 28 -33.79 3.15 2.72
N ILE A 29 -34.41 2.58 3.76
CA ILE A 29 -35.86 2.34 3.81
C ILE A 29 -36.50 3.51 4.54
N LEU A 30 -37.42 4.21 3.88
CA LEU A 30 -38.19 5.31 4.44
C LEU A 30 -39.60 4.83 4.80
N GLU A 31 -40.09 5.18 5.99
CA GLU A 31 -41.44 4.80 6.46
C GLU A 31 -42.58 5.62 5.80
N VAL A 32 -42.25 6.49 4.85
CA VAL A 32 -43.20 7.37 4.14
C VAL A 32 -43.58 6.76 2.80
N GLN A 33 -44.88 6.67 2.51
CA GLN A 33 -45.38 6.33 1.17
C GLN A 33 -45.17 7.54 0.24
N ASN A 34 -44.37 7.36 -0.82
CA ASN A 34 -43.94 8.41 -1.77
C ASN A 34 -43.07 9.53 -1.15
N PRO A 35 -41.82 9.22 -0.76
CA PRO A 35 -40.91 10.23 -0.26
C PRO A 35 -40.61 11.30 -1.32
N THR A 36 -40.49 12.55 -0.87
CA THR A 36 -40.04 13.65 -1.73
C THR A 36 -38.57 13.47 -2.11
N SER A 37 -38.12 14.10 -3.20
CA SER A 37 -36.72 14.06 -3.63
C SER A 37 -35.75 14.50 -2.53
N LEU A 38 -36.14 15.49 -1.71
CA LEU A 38 -35.32 15.98 -0.60
C LEU A 38 -35.17 14.94 0.52
N GLN A 39 -36.26 14.23 0.87
CA GLN A 39 -36.22 13.17 1.87
C GLN A 39 -35.36 12.00 1.41
N LEU A 40 -35.44 11.62 0.12
CA LEU A 40 -34.60 10.58 -0.44
C LEU A 40 -33.12 10.97 -0.46
N LEU A 41 -32.81 12.22 -0.83
CA LEU A 41 -31.44 12.74 -0.83
C LEU A 41 -30.84 12.78 0.59
N ALA A 42 -31.61 13.21 1.59
CA ALA A 42 -31.19 13.20 2.98
C ALA A 42 -30.93 11.77 3.49
N ALA A 43 -31.80 10.82 3.15
CA ALA A 43 -31.62 9.41 3.51
C ALA A 43 -30.35 8.81 2.89
N LEU A 44 -30.07 9.13 1.62
CA LEU A 44 -28.82 8.74 0.96
C LEU A 44 -27.60 9.37 1.63
N ALA A 45 -27.65 10.65 1.99
CA ALA A 45 -26.57 11.32 2.70
C ALA A 45 -26.26 10.66 4.04
N HIS A 46 -27.26 10.17 4.77
CA HIS A 46 -27.06 9.41 6.01
C HIS A 46 -26.37 8.04 5.79
N THR A 47 -26.50 7.43 4.61
CA THR A 47 -25.79 6.18 4.26
C THR A 47 -24.37 6.38 3.76
N LEU A 48 -23.93 7.63 3.58
CA LEU A 48 -22.62 7.97 3.02
C LEU A 48 -21.44 7.34 3.80
N PRO A 49 -21.41 7.29 5.15
CA PRO A 49 -20.33 6.62 5.88
C PRO A 49 -20.23 5.12 5.58
N ILE A 50 -21.36 4.44 5.38
CA ILE A 50 -21.42 3.02 5.00
C ILE A 50 -20.85 2.85 3.59
N PHE A 51 -21.25 3.71 2.65
CA PHE A 51 -20.74 3.68 1.29
C PHE A 51 -19.23 3.95 1.23
N ILE A 52 -18.72 4.93 1.98
CA ILE A 52 -17.28 5.22 2.07
C ILE A 52 -16.54 4.02 2.65
N SER A 53 -17.03 3.43 3.75
CA SER A 53 -16.42 2.24 4.35
C SER A 53 -16.38 1.06 3.37
N PHE A 54 -17.44 0.87 2.58
CA PHE A 54 -17.50 -0.11 1.50
C PHE A 54 -16.39 0.13 0.45
N VAL A 55 -16.32 1.34 -0.14
CA VAL A 55 -15.35 1.66 -1.20
C VAL A 55 -13.92 1.50 -0.69
N LEU A 56 -13.63 2.00 0.51
CA LEU A 56 -12.32 1.90 1.12
C LEU A 56 -11.93 0.45 1.41
N SER A 57 -12.86 -0.35 1.92
CA SER A 57 -12.60 -1.76 2.24
C SER A 57 -12.44 -2.61 0.98
N PHE A 58 -13.16 -2.29 -0.10
CA PHE A 58 -12.95 -2.90 -1.41
C PHE A 58 -11.55 -2.59 -1.94
N ALA A 59 -11.14 -1.31 -1.90
CA ALA A 59 -9.80 -0.89 -2.32
C ALA A 59 -8.71 -1.53 -1.44
N LEU A 60 -8.91 -1.62 -0.13
CA LEU A 60 -8.01 -2.31 0.79
C LEU A 60 -7.86 -3.79 0.42
N LEU A 61 -8.96 -4.52 0.22
CA LEU A 61 -8.92 -5.93 -0.21
C LEU A 61 -8.18 -6.08 -1.53
N PHE A 62 -8.40 -5.18 -2.49
CA PHE A 62 -7.68 -5.20 -3.77
C PHE A 62 -6.16 -5.03 -3.57
N THR A 63 -5.73 -4.13 -2.68
CA THR A 63 -4.31 -3.97 -2.37
C THR A 63 -3.70 -5.19 -1.68
N TYR A 64 -4.46 -5.86 -0.80
CA TYR A 64 -4.04 -7.10 -0.16
C TYR A 64 -3.98 -8.27 -1.13
N TRP A 65 -4.98 -8.42 -2.01
CA TRP A 65 -4.98 -9.42 -3.07
C TRP A 65 -3.76 -9.27 -3.98
N ARG A 66 -3.47 -8.04 -4.43
CA ARG A 66 -2.29 -7.78 -5.29
C ARG A 66 -0.98 -8.13 -4.58
N SER A 67 -0.87 -7.79 -3.29
CA SER A 67 0.34 -8.07 -2.50
C SER A 67 0.51 -9.57 -2.22
N HIS A 68 -0.60 -10.25 -1.93
CA HIS A 68 -0.65 -11.71 -1.77
C HIS A 68 -0.27 -12.42 -3.07
N HIS A 69 -0.90 -12.06 -4.18
CA HIS A 69 -0.64 -12.63 -5.51
C HIS A 69 0.84 -12.46 -5.91
N PHE A 70 1.40 -11.25 -5.72
CA PHE A 70 2.82 -11.03 -5.93
C PHE A 70 3.67 -11.96 -5.06
N LEU A 71 3.34 -12.09 -3.78
CA LEU A 71 4.12 -12.89 -2.85
C LEU A 71 4.08 -14.40 -3.17
N THR A 72 2.91 -14.94 -3.51
CA THR A 72 2.72 -16.39 -3.70
C THR A 72 2.93 -16.88 -5.13
N SER A 73 2.79 -16.00 -6.14
CA SER A 73 2.83 -16.38 -7.56
C SER A 73 4.03 -15.81 -8.31
N VAL A 74 4.59 -14.70 -7.83
CA VAL A 74 5.71 -14.02 -8.50
C VAL A 74 7.00 -14.17 -7.68
N TYR A 75 6.92 -13.95 -6.37
CA TYR A 75 8.09 -13.91 -5.51
C TYR A 75 8.54 -15.30 -5.06
N ALA A 76 7.62 -16.13 -4.56
CA ALA A 76 7.90 -17.52 -4.21
C ALA A 76 7.73 -18.44 -5.43
N LYS A 77 8.82 -19.09 -5.88
CA LYS A 77 8.79 -20.01 -7.03
C LYS A 77 8.33 -21.42 -6.66
N THR A 78 8.31 -21.75 -5.37
CA THR A 78 7.86 -23.06 -4.88
C THR A 78 6.96 -22.91 -3.66
N LEU A 79 5.98 -23.81 -3.55
CA LEU A 79 5.02 -23.80 -2.45
C LEU A 79 5.46 -24.76 -1.34
N SER A 80 5.65 -24.26 -0.12
CA SER A 80 5.88 -25.09 1.07
C SER A 80 4.59 -25.32 1.87
N VAL A 81 4.54 -26.40 2.66
CA VAL A 81 3.43 -26.67 3.58
C VAL A 81 3.27 -25.54 4.61
N GLY A 82 4.39 -25.02 5.13
CA GLY A 82 4.37 -23.89 6.06
C GLY A 82 3.73 -22.64 5.43
N LEU A 83 4.05 -22.35 4.16
CA LEU A 83 3.42 -21.25 3.44
C LEU A 83 1.91 -21.47 3.27
N ALA A 84 1.46 -22.70 2.99
CA ALA A 84 0.03 -23.02 2.90
C ALA A 84 -0.72 -22.76 4.22
N ASN A 85 -0.10 -23.02 5.37
CA ASN A 85 -0.70 -22.74 6.67
C ASN A 85 -0.86 -21.22 6.91
N TYR A 86 0.15 -20.42 6.57
CA TYR A 86 0.01 -18.97 6.64
C TYR A 86 -1.07 -18.43 5.71
N ASN A 87 -1.22 -19.02 4.51
CA ASN A 87 -2.32 -18.68 3.61
C ASN A 87 -3.69 -18.93 4.23
N ALA A 88 -3.87 -20.06 4.92
CA ALA A 88 -5.14 -20.36 5.59
C ALA A 88 -5.49 -19.30 6.66
N ILE A 89 -4.50 -18.90 7.48
CA ILE A 89 -4.67 -17.84 8.48
C ILE A 89 -4.95 -16.50 7.81
N PHE A 90 -4.25 -16.19 6.72
CA PHE A 90 -4.48 -14.97 5.94
C PHE A 90 -5.92 -14.92 5.42
N PHE A 91 -6.40 -16.00 4.81
CA PHE A 91 -7.76 -16.09 4.31
C PHE A 91 -8.81 -15.98 5.40
N LEU A 92 -8.56 -16.54 6.60
CA LEU A 92 -9.44 -16.38 7.74
C LEU A 92 -9.66 -14.89 8.10
N PHE A 93 -8.61 -14.07 8.11
CA PHE A 93 -8.78 -12.63 8.38
C PHE A 93 -9.32 -11.86 7.18
N ILE A 94 -9.07 -12.29 5.94
CA ILE A 94 -9.70 -11.69 4.76
C ILE A 94 -11.23 -11.86 4.82
N THR A 95 -11.73 -13.02 5.23
CA THR A 95 -13.19 -13.28 5.27
C THR A 95 -13.93 -12.50 6.35
N THR A 96 -13.24 -11.93 7.35
CA THR A 96 -13.86 -11.08 8.38
C THR A 96 -13.95 -9.61 7.99
N ILE A 97 -13.32 -9.19 6.89
CA ILE A 97 -13.34 -7.80 6.41
C ILE A 97 -14.77 -7.27 6.21
N PRO A 98 -15.70 -7.99 5.54
CA PRO A 98 -17.06 -7.49 5.31
C PRO A 98 -17.78 -7.09 6.60
N PHE A 99 -17.68 -7.94 7.63
CA PHE A 99 -18.21 -7.66 8.95
C PHE A 99 -17.58 -6.39 9.55
N SER A 100 -16.26 -6.32 9.63
CA SER A 100 -15.57 -5.19 10.26
C SER A 100 -15.79 -3.86 9.51
N ALA A 101 -15.88 -3.90 8.18
CA ALA A 101 -16.14 -2.75 7.33
C ALA A 101 -17.57 -2.23 7.49
N HIS A 102 -18.55 -3.14 7.50
CA HIS A 102 -19.94 -2.76 7.73
C HIS A 102 -20.12 -2.16 9.13
N PHE A 103 -19.50 -2.77 10.14
CA PHE A 103 -19.53 -2.26 11.52
C PHE A 103 -18.90 -0.86 11.63
N LEU A 104 -17.77 -0.62 10.96
CA LEU A 104 -17.17 0.72 10.86
C LEU A 104 -18.10 1.73 10.16
N GLY A 105 -18.78 1.31 9.09
CA GLY A 105 -19.71 2.16 8.35
C GLY A 105 -20.92 2.60 9.18
N LEU A 106 -21.47 1.70 10.01
CA LEU A 106 -22.60 2.00 10.89
C LEU A 106 -22.21 2.87 12.10
N TYR A 107 -21.02 2.65 12.66
CA TYR A 107 -20.58 3.26 13.92
C TYR A 107 -19.29 4.05 13.76
N SER A 108 -19.12 4.79 12.66
CA SER A 108 -17.88 5.49 12.31
C SER A 108 -17.40 6.51 13.35
N HIS A 109 -18.32 7.01 14.17
CA HIS A 109 -18.06 7.95 15.26
C HIS A 109 -17.78 7.27 16.60
N ASN A 110 -17.71 5.93 16.63
CA ASN A 110 -17.41 5.15 17.84
C ASN A 110 -16.01 4.54 17.75
N PRO A 111 -15.11 4.78 18.72
CA PRO A 111 -13.75 4.24 18.69
C PRO A 111 -13.68 2.70 18.67
N ILE A 112 -14.70 2.00 19.19
CA ILE A 112 -14.77 0.53 19.16
C ILE A 112 -14.84 0.00 17.73
N SER A 113 -15.55 0.70 16.83
CA SER A 113 -15.65 0.27 15.43
C SER A 113 -14.31 0.42 14.70
N ILE A 114 -13.59 1.51 14.98
CA ILE A 114 -12.23 1.76 14.50
C ILE A 114 -11.25 0.71 15.06
N PHE A 115 -11.38 0.36 16.34
CA PHE A 115 -10.58 -0.69 16.96
C PHE A 115 -10.75 -2.05 16.28
N ILE A 116 -12.00 -2.47 16.04
CA ILE A 116 -12.29 -3.75 15.38
C ILE A 116 -11.77 -3.77 13.95
N TYR A 117 -12.05 -2.71 13.17
CA TYR A 117 -11.57 -2.61 11.79
C TYR A 117 -10.03 -2.56 11.73
N GLY A 118 -9.41 -1.68 12.52
CA GLY A 118 -7.95 -1.54 12.58
C GLY A 118 -7.26 -2.83 13.03
N SER A 119 -7.81 -3.54 14.02
CA SER A 119 -7.28 -4.83 14.46
C SER A 119 -7.30 -5.87 13.35
N ASN A 120 -8.36 -5.88 12.54
CA ASN A 120 -8.46 -6.77 11.38
C ASN A 120 -7.40 -6.42 10.31
N VAL A 121 -7.25 -5.12 9.99
CA VAL A 121 -6.20 -4.63 9.07
C VAL A 121 -4.80 -5.04 9.56
N ILE A 122 -4.52 -4.88 10.86
CA ILE A 122 -3.25 -5.26 11.47
C ILE A 122 -3.03 -6.76 11.36
N ALA A 123 -4.02 -7.59 11.70
CA ALA A 123 -3.91 -9.04 11.63
C ALA A 123 -3.57 -9.52 10.21
N ILE A 124 -4.26 -9.00 9.19
CA ILE A 124 -3.99 -9.33 7.78
C ILE A 124 -2.56 -8.91 7.39
N GLY A 125 -2.16 -7.68 7.73
CA GLY A 125 -0.83 -7.16 7.43
C GLY A 125 0.29 -7.95 8.12
N VAL A 126 0.10 -8.31 9.38
CA VAL A 126 1.06 -9.12 10.16
C VAL A 126 1.21 -10.51 9.54
N VAL A 127 0.10 -11.17 9.17
CA VAL A 127 0.18 -12.49 8.53
C VAL A 127 0.89 -12.39 7.18
N LEU A 128 0.61 -11.35 6.39
CA LEU A 128 1.30 -11.13 5.12
C LEU A 128 2.80 -10.86 5.30
N LEU A 129 3.18 -10.14 6.36
CA LEU A 129 4.58 -9.95 6.75
C LEU A 129 5.24 -11.28 7.14
N LEU A 130 4.57 -12.10 7.94
CA LEU A 130 5.06 -13.43 8.34
C LEU A 130 5.20 -14.36 7.13
N MET A 131 4.26 -14.34 6.19
CA MET A 131 4.38 -15.07 4.92
C MET A 131 5.64 -14.67 4.18
N ARG A 132 5.91 -13.36 4.08
CA ARG A 132 7.09 -12.85 3.39
C ARG A 132 8.39 -13.26 4.08
N LEU A 133 8.46 -13.10 5.40
CA LEU A 133 9.62 -13.51 6.19
C LEU A 133 9.86 -15.03 6.09
N HIS A 134 8.79 -15.82 6.06
CA HIS A 134 8.88 -17.28 5.87
C HIS A 134 9.44 -17.64 4.49
N ILE A 135 9.01 -16.95 3.44
CA ILE A 135 9.53 -17.12 2.08
C ILE A 135 11.02 -16.76 2.03
N GLU A 136 11.41 -15.61 2.56
CA GLU A 136 12.79 -15.11 2.52
C GLU A 136 13.77 -15.94 3.37
N ARG A 137 13.30 -16.56 4.46
CA ARG A 137 14.15 -17.37 5.37
C ARG A 137 14.17 -18.85 5.03
N SER A 138 13.23 -19.35 4.22
CA SER A 138 13.13 -20.78 3.94
C SER A 138 14.13 -21.19 2.86
N PRO A 139 15.12 -22.03 3.17
CA PRO A 139 16.11 -22.49 2.18
C PRO A 139 15.49 -23.41 1.10
N LYS A 140 14.23 -23.81 1.27
CA LYS A 140 13.48 -24.67 0.35
C LYS A 140 12.64 -23.89 -0.67
N ILE A 141 12.57 -22.56 -0.53
CA ILE A 141 11.78 -21.70 -1.41
C ILE A 141 12.71 -20.85 -2.25
N ASP A 142 12.76 -21.12 -3.54
CA ASP A 142 13.48 -20.25 -4.46
C ASP A 142 12.72 -18.94 -4.62
N THR A 143 13.42 -17.83 -4.45
CA THR A 143 12.83 -16.50 -4.60
C THR A 143 13.22 -15.85 -5.93
N LEU A 144 12.37 -14.96 -6.43
CA LEU A 144 12.76 -14.06 -7.50
C LEU A 144 13.82 -13.05 -7.01
N ALA A 145 14.83 -12.82 -7.82
CA ALA A 145 15.83 -11.77 -7.59
C ALA A 145 15.19 -10.40 -7.81
N LEU A 146 15.06 -9.60 -6.76
CA LEU A 146 14.49 -8.25 -6.85
C LEU A 146 15.57 -7.19 -6.68
N PRO A 147 15.49 -6.06 -7.41
CA PRO A 147 16.32 -4.90 -7.12
C PRO A 147 15.93 -4.30 -5.75
N LEU A 148 16.88 -3.65 -5.08
CA LEU A 148 16.72 -3.17 -3.69
C LEU A 148 15.50 -2.27 -3.48
N ASN A 149 15.17 -1.43 -4.47
CA ASN A 149 13.98 -0.58 -4.44
C ASN A 149 12.69 -1.41 -4.42
N GLU A 150 12.55 -2.43 -5.25
CA GLU A 150 11.36 -3.29 -5.26
C GLU A 150 11.25 -4.11 -3.98
N TRP A 151 12.38 -4.60 -3.46
CA TRP A 151 12.44 -5.32 -2.19
C TRP A 151 11.97 -4.45 -1.02
N ARG A 152 12.47 -3.20 -0.90
CA ARG A 152 12.01 -2.22 0.11
C ARG A 152 10.54 -1.85 -0.09
N SER A 153 10.10 -1.67 -1.34
CA SER A 153 8.71 -1.32 -1.71
C SER A 153 7.72 -2.30 -1.11
N GLY A 154 8.01 -3.60 -1.25
CA GLY A 154 7.15 -4.64 -0.69
C GLY A 154 6.98 -4.52 0.82
N TYR A 155 8.04 -4.12 1.56
CA TYR A 155 7.98 -4.03 3.02
C TYR A 155 7.17 -2.80 3.43
N ILE A 156 7.41 -1.67 2.77
CA ILE A 156 6.69 -0.42 2.99
C ILE A 156 5.19 -0.62 2.76
N ARG A 157 4.80 -1.30 1.67
CA ARG A 157 3.39 -1.55 1.35
C ARG A 157 2.69 -2.44 2.36
N ILE A 158 3.41 -3.34 3.02
CA ILE A 158 2.89 -4.15 4.12
C ILE A 158 2.82 -3.33 5.43
N LEU A 159 3.85 -2.55 5.73
CA LEU A 159 3.99 -1.85 7.01
C LEU A 159 3.12 -0.60 7.12
N VAL A 160 2.92 0.16 6.04
CA VAL A 160 2.14 1.41 6.09
C VAL A 160 0.70 1.19 6.58
N PRO A 161 -0.08 0.22 6.08
CA PRO A 161 -1.40 -0.08 6.62
C PRO A 161 -1.39 -0.48 8.09
N ILE A 162 -0.41 -1.29 8.50
CA ILE A 162 -0.28 -1.75 9.90
C ILE A 162 -0.02 -0.56 10.82
N LEU A 163 0.98 0.26 10.51
CA LEU A 163 1.35 1.41 11.34
C LEU A 163 0.23 2.46 11.35
N SER A 164 -0.38 2.72 10.20
CA SER A 164 -1.52 3.64 10.13
C SER A 164 -2.71 3.14 10.93
N ALA A 165 -2.99 1.84 10.92
CA ALA A 165 -4.06 1.24 11.72
C ALA A 165 -3.77 1.33 13.23
N ILE A 166 -2.53 1.05 13.66
CA ILE A 166 -2.13 1.21 15.07
C ILE A 166 -2.33 2.65 15.53
N ILE A 167 -1.84 3.62 14.73
CA ILE A 167 -1.98 5.05 15.04
C ILE A 167 -3.46 5.45 15.04
N ALA A 168 -4.24 5.00 14.05
CA ALA A 168 -5.67 5.28 13.97
C ALA A 168 -6.42 4.75 15.20
N ILE A 169 -6.09 3.56 15.70
CA ILE A 169 -6.69 3.03 16.94
C ILE A 169 -6.42 3.97 18.12
N VAL A 170 -5.17 4.40 18.31
CA VAL A 170 -4.82 5.30 19.42
C VAL A 170 -5.50 6.66 19.27
N VAL A 171 -5.50 7.22 18.07
CA VAL A 171 -6.11 8.53 17.77
C VAL A 171 -7.64 8.49 17.92
N SER A 172 -8.27 7.33 17.72
CA SER A 172 -9.73 7.20 17.74
C SER A 172 -10.37 7.57 19.07
N PHE A 173 -9.63 7.41 20.18
CA PHE A 173 -10.10 7.80 21.51
C PHE A 173 -10.18 9.33 21.71
N VAL A 174 -9.52 10.10 20.86
CA VAL A 174 -9.55 11.57 20.87
C VAL A 174 -10.40 12.11 19.72
N ASN A 175 -10.20 11.59 18.52
CA ASN A 175 -10.91 12.03 17.32
C ASN A 175 -11.04 10.90 16.30
N THR A 176 -12.28 10.47 16.05
CA THR A 176 -12.58 9.39 15.10
C THR A 176 -12.34 9.81 13.65
N ASP A 177 -12.58 11.07 13.29
CA ASP A 177 -12.43 11.56 11.92
C ASP A 177 -10.96 11.54 11.47
N LEU A 178 -10.03 11.95 12.36
CA LEU A 178 -8.59 11.84 12.11
C LEU A 178 -8.16 10.39 11.90
N SER A 179 -8.79 9.46 12.62
CA SER A 179 -8.51 8.03 12.50
C SER A 179 -8.98 7.47 11.15
N LEU A 180 -10.14 7.91 10.66
CA LEU A 180 -10.64 7.57 9.33
C LEU A 180 -9.73 8.13 8.23
N ILE A 181 -9.22 9.37 8.39
CA ILE A 181 -8.26 9.97 7.46
C ILE A 181 -6.98 9.12 7.37
N LEU A 182 -6.49 8.56 8.49
CA LEU A 182 -5.33 7.68 8.50
C LEU A 182 -5.57 6.38 7.70
N PHE A 183 -6.75 5.77 7.81
CA PHE A 183 -7.09 4.62 6.97
C PHE A 183 -7.17 4.98 5.49
N ILE A 184 -7.83 6.09 5.15
CA ILE A 184 -7.91 6.60 3.77
C ILE A 184 -6.51 6.81 3.21
N PHE A 185 -5.64 7.48 3.96
CA PHE A 185 -4.25 7.70 3.59
C PHE A 185 -3.52 6.39 3.31
N ALA A 186 -3.62 5.41 4.22
CA ALA A 186 -2.93 4.13 4.07
C ALA A 186 -3.37 3.35 2.83
N ILE A 187 -4.67 3.37 2.53
CA ILE A 187 -5.27 2.70 1.38
C ILE A 187 -4.84 3.39 0.08
N LEU A 188 -4.98 4.73 0.00
CA LEU A 188 -4.57 5.50 -1.17
C LEU A 188 -3.07 5.39 -1.43
N PHE A 189 -2.25 5.46 -0.36
CA PHE A 189 -0.82 5.21 -0.43
C PHE A 189 -0.55 3.84 -1.07
N ASN A 190 -1.24 2.79 -0.65
CA ASN A 190 -1.01 1.47 -1.22
C ASN A 190 -1.52 1.32 -2.65
N LEU A 191 -2.61 1.98 -3.02
CA LEU A 191 -3.18 1.88 -4.35
C LEU A 191 -2.23 2.51 -5.40
N ILE A 192 -1.63 3.64 -5.08
CA ILE A 192 -0.73 4.39 -5.96
C ILE A 192 0.62 3.63 -6.10
N PRO A 193 1.03 3.22 -7.32
CA PRO A 193 2.28 2.47 -7.52
C PRO A 193 3.55 3.29 -7.22
N THR A 194 3.48 4.62 -7.36
CA THR A 194 4.63 5.52 -7.17
C THR A 194 4.82 6.00 -5.73
N SER A 195 3.85 5.77 -4.84
CA SER A 195 3.85 6.30 -3.47
C SER A 195 5.05 5.84 -2.63
N SER A 196 5.51 4.61 -2.81
CA SER A 196 6.71 4.06 -2.16
C SER A 196 7.97 4.86 -2.49
N ASN A 197 7.99 5.58 -3.62
CA ASN A 197 9.13 6.40 -4.02
C ASN A 197 9.31 7.64 -3.14
N VAL A 198 8.21 8.19 -2.62
CA VAL A 198 8.24 9.32 -1.69
C VAL A 198 8.88 8.90 -0.36
N ILE A 199 8.60 7.68 0.08
CA ILE A 199 9.21 7.13 1.30
C ILE A 199 10.71 6.85 1.08
N TYR A 200 11.17 6.44 -0.12
CA TYR A 200 12.60 6.37 -0.40
C TYR A 200 13.27 7.73 -0.26
N PHE A 201 12.68 8.76 -0.88
CA PHE A 201 13.24 10.10 -0.80
C PHE A 201 13.36 10.57 0.66
N ALA A 202 12.33 10.34 1.48
CA ALA A 202 12.34 10.72 2.90
C ALA A 202 13.35 9.89 3.73
N LEU A 203 13.38 8.57 3.56
CA LEU A 203 14.31 7.70 4.29
C LEU A 203 15.77 7.97 3.90
N ASP A 204 16.03 8.16 2.60
CA ASP A 204 17.36 8.46 2.11
C ASP A 204 17.81 9.88 2.52
N LEU A 205 16.87 10.81 2.73
CA LEU A 205 17.16 12.13 3.28
C LEU A 205 17.45 12.08 4.79
N LEU A 206 16.75 11.23 5.55
CA LEU A 206 16.82 11.18 7.01
C LEU A 206 17.92 10.25 7.54
N PHE A 207 18.20 9.14 6.86
CA PHE A 207 19.00 8.05 7.41
C PHE A 207 20.21 7.63 6.55
N VAL A 208 20.39 8.16 5.33
CA VAL A 208 21.54 7.77 4.50
C VAL A 208 22.69 8.75 4.68
N ASP A 209 23.60 8.40 5.60
CA ASP A 209 25.03 8.59 5.34
C ASP A 209 25.45 7.58 4.25
N LYS A 210 26.20 8.03 3.25
CA LYS A 210 26.48 7.30 2.00
C LYS A 210 27.35 6.04 2.19
N ASN A 211 27.71 5.68 3.41
CA ASN A 211 28.78 4.73 3.72
C ASN A 211 28.32 3.35 4.18
N GLU A 212 27.05 3.15 4.60
CA GLU A 212 26.61 1.89 5.23
C GLU A 212 25.93 0.87 4.30
N VAL A 213 25.71 1.18 3.03
CA VAL A 213 25.13 0.21 2.07
C VAL A 213 26.11 -0.93 1.70
N MET A 214 27.27 -1.00 2.36
CA MET A 214 28.34 -1.97 2.12
C MET A 214 28.20 -3.28 2.93
N VAL A 215 27.18 -3.46 3.76
CA VAL A 215 27.08 -4.66 4.64
C VAL A 215 25.75 -5.38 4.48
N ASN A 216 25.51 -5.96 3.31
CA ASN A 216 24.74 -7.22 3.22
C ASN A 216 25.00 -7.94 1.90
N SER A 217 26.27 -8.30 1.66
CA SER A 217 26.68 -9.09 0.49
C SER A 217 26.45 -10.58 0.73
N ASN A 218 25.19 -11.03 0.63
CA ASN A 218 24.92 -12.41 0.20
C ASN A 218 24.29 -12.45 -1.19
N TYR A 219 24.40 -11.36 -1.96
CA TYR A 219 23.87 -11.30 -3.30
C TYR A 219 24.84 -10.57 -4.25
N ASN A 220 25.40 -11.37 -5.16
CA ASN A 220 26.20 -10.98 -6.33
C ASN A 220 27.49 -10.15 -6.07
N PRO A 221 28.70 -10.76 -6.14
CA PRO A 221 29.98 -10.08 -5.91
C PRO A 221 30.29 -8.95 -6.90
N ASN A 222 29.56 -8.84 -8.02
CA ASN A 222 29.77 -7.81 -9.03
C ASN A 222 28.80 -6.61 -8.93
N TYR A 223 27.87 -6.60 -7.96
CA TYR A 223 26.88 -5.53 -7.81
C TYR A 223 27.51 -4.14 -7.55
N HIS A 224 28.63 -4.11 -6.82
CA HIS A 224 29.35 -2.87 -6.50
C HIS A 224 29.97 -2.19 -7.74
N LEU A 225 30.28 -2.94 -8.78
CA LEU A 225 30.87 -2.43 -10.02
C LEU A 225 29.80 -1.76 -10.90
N ASP A 226 28.65 -2.41 -11.10
CA ASP A 226 27.52 -1.85 -11.87
C ASP A 226 26.93 -0.60 -11.18
N LEU A 227 26.82 -0.61 -9.84
CA LEU A 227 26.28 0.54 -9.10
C LEU A 227 27.21 1.77 -9.19
N LYS A 228 28.53 1.60 -9.06
CA LYS A 228 29.50 2.69 -9.23
C LYS A 228 29.44 3.28 -10.65
N GLU A 229 29.30 2.42 -11.66
CA GLU A 229 29.18 2.86 -13.05
C GLU A 229 27.88 3.66 -13.28
N ARG A 230 26.75 3.19 -12.75
CA ARG A 230 25.46 3.88 -12.85
C ARG A 230 25.43 5.21 -12.12
N ILE A 231 26.01 5.29 -10.92
CA ILE A 231 26.11 6.55 -10.15
C ILE A 231 27.01 7.54 -10.89
N THR A 232 28.13 7.07 -11.46
CA THR A 232 29.05 7.91 -12.23
C THR A 232 28.37 8.46 -13.49
N LYS A 233 27.68 7.61 -14.26
CA LYS A 233 26.90 8.00 -15.43
C LYS A 233 25.79 9.01 -15.08
N LYS A 234 25.05 8.77 -13.99
CA LYS A 234 23.98 9.68 -13.53
C LYS A 234 24.53 11.03 -13.06
N LYS A 235 25.67 11.04 -12.36
CA LYS A 235 26.33 12.28 -11.91
C LYS A 235 26.87 13.09 -13.08
N GLN A 236 27.45 12.44 -14.08
CA GLN A 236 27.89 13.09 -15.33
C GLN A 236 26.72 13.67 -16.12
N ALA A 237 25.60 12.93 -16.23
CA ALA A 237 24.40 13.41 -16.92
C ALA A 237 23.82 14.66 -16.24
N ILE A 238 23.68 14.66 -14.91
CA ILE A 238 23.17 15.81 -14.15
C ILE A 238 24.12 17.01 -14.29
N HIS A 239 25.43 16.79 -14.20
CA HIS A 239 26.42 17.86 -14.34
C HIS A 239 26.43 18.47 -15.74
N HIS A 240 26.27 17.65 -16.79
CA HIS A 240 26.21 18.11 -18.16
C HIS A 240 24.94 18.93 -18.44
N THR A 241 23.77 18.47 -17.97
CA THR A 241 22.50 19.19 -18.11
C THR A 241 22.54 20.53 -17.37
N PHE A 242 22.98 20.53 -16.11
CA PHE A 242 23.08 21.75 -15.30
C PHE A 242 24.05 22.79 -15.91
N LYS A 243 25.20 22.34 -16.41
CA LYS A 243 26.17 23.23 -17.08
C LYS A 243 25.60 23.81 -18.38
N LYS A 244 24.85 23.02 -19.14
CA LYS A 244 24.22 23.47 -20.39
C LYS A 244 23.14 24.52 -20.14
N ASP A 245 22.29 24.31 -19.14
CA ASP A 245 21.21 25.23 -18.78
C ASP A 245 21.76 26.54 -18.21
N MET A 246 22.80 26.47 -17.38
CA MET A 246 23.47 27.64 -16.85
C MET A 246 24.16 28.46 -17.95
N LEU A 247 24.87 27.81 -18.89
CA LEU A 247 25.49 28.51 -20.02
C LEU A 247 24.46 29.15 -20.96
N ALA A 248 23.30 28.51 -21.13
CA ALA A 248 22.19 29.07 -21.90
C ALA A 248 21.60 30.31 -21.22
N SER A 249 21.43 30.30 -19.89
CA SER A 249 20.92 31.45 -19.14
C SER A 249 21.91 32.63 -19.19
N PHE A 250 23.21 32.38 -19.03
CA PHE A 250 24.24 33.41 -19.13
C PHE A 250 24.31 34.04 -20.53
N LYS A 251 24.22 33.24 -21.60
CA LYS A 251 24.17 33.77 -22.97
C LYS A 251 22.93 34.64 -23.20
N LYS A 252 21.77 34.23 -22.68
CA LYS A 252 20.52 34.97 -22.80
C LYS A 252 20.57 36.31 -22.05
N ALA A 253 21.11 36.30 -20.83
CA ALA A 253 21.31 37.52 -20.03
C ALA A 253 22.29 38.50 -20.69
N LYS A 254 23.40 37.99 -21.24
CA LYS A 254 24.37 38.83 -21.97
C LYS A 254 23.78 39.43 -23.24
N GLN A 255 22.93 38.70 -23.96
CA GLN A 255 22.25 39.22 -25.16
C GLN A 255 21.24 40.32 -24.80
N GLN A 256 20.52 40.19 -23.68
CA GLN A 256 19.62 41.24 -23.19
C GLN A 256 20.37 42.53 -22.83
N GLN A 257 21.52 42.42 -22.13
CA GLN A 257 22.34 43.60 -21.82
C GLN A 257 22.92 44.30 -23.05
N ILE A 258 23.21 43.56 -24.13
CA ILE A 258 23.68 44.16 -25.39
C ILE A 258 22.54 44.91 -26.09
N ASN A 259 21.33 44.35 -26.08
CA ASN A 259 20.16 44.97 -26.72
C ASN A 259 19.63 46.18 -25.93
N GLU A 260 19.88 46.30 -24.63
CA GLU A 260 19.49 47.46 -23.80
C GLU A 260 20.46 48.65 -23.91
N ASN A 261 21.65 48.45 -24.48
CA ASN A 261 22.70 49.48 -24.64
C ASN A 261 22.88 49.97 -26.09
N GLN A 262 21.95 49.63 -27.00
CA GLN A 262 21.83 50.16 -28.37
C GLN A 262 20.55 50.96 -28.52
#